data_AF-A0A0W4ZJ50-F1
#
_entry.id   AF-A0A0W4ZJ50-F1
#
_cell.length_a   1.000
_cell.length_b   1.000
_cell.length_c   1.000
_cell.angle_alpha   90.00
_cell.angle_beta   90.00
_cell.angle_gamma   90.00
#
_symmetry.space_group_name_H-M   'P 1'
#
loop_
_entity.id
_entity.type
_entity.pdbx_description
1 polymer ?
#
loop_
_entity_poly.entity_id
_entity_poly.type
_entity_poly.pdbx_seq_one_letter_code
_entity_poly.pdbx_strand_id
1 'polypeptide(L)'
;MSNFPSLEEFDSGICCKITDKNKNKTEIQDEIFMKRIPLKDIDIQTKDTICKIPENTDDSIFLEEWRQRREANIQKQDEEERLNRENKIEEAKKAIDEFFETYNEKKKEKIKKNREKQEEFILKRDKDMPGMLWERVVKLLNLSETSTGLENSNMSKFKELLLDLQKDPNAPSTNDI
;
A
#
# COMPACT_ATOMS: atom_id res chain seq x y z
N MET A 1 -26.79 -6.58 -2.65
CA MET A 1 -26.64 -5.12 -2.64
C MET A 1 -25.19 -4.81 -2.35
N SER A 2 -24.46 -4.47 -3.41
CA SER A 2 -23.03 -4.26 -3.45
C SER A 2 -22.71 -2.82 -3.04
N ASN A 3 -22.32 -2.62 -1.78
CA ASN A 3 -21.66 -1.38 -1.36
C ASN A 3 -20.17 -1.50 -1.68
N PHE A 4 -19.85 -1.22 -2.94
CA PHE A 4 -18.50 -0.87 -3.35
C PHE A 4 -18.41 0.67 -3.22
N PRO A 5 -17.48 1.23 -2.44
CA PRO A 5 -17.32 2.68 -2.35
C PRO A 5 -16.94 3.24 -3.72
N SER A 6 -17.57 4.34 -4.14
CA SER A 6 -17.22 5.00 -5.39
C SER A 6 -15.86 5.69 -5.27
N LEU A 7 -15.21 5.89 -6.42
CA LEU A 7 -13.89 6.51 -6.56
C LEU A 7 -13.80 7.94 -5.98
N GLU A 8 -14.94 8.53 -5.60
CA GLU A 8 -15.04 9.88 -5.02
C GLU A 8 -14.91 9.91 -3.49
N GLU A 9 -14.99 8.76 -2.81
CA GLU A 9 -14.89 8.68 -1.33
C GLU A 9 -13.46 8.45 -0.82
N PHE A 10 -12.47 8.29 -1.71
CA PHE A 10 -11.07 8.03 -1.32
C PHE A 10 -10.24 9.30 -1.06
N ASP A 11 -10.77 10.50 -1.33
CA ASP A 11 -10.01 11.75 -1.25
C ASP A 11 -10.06 12.46 0.13
N SER A 12 -10.77 11.92 1.12
CA SER A 12 -10.83 12.51 2.46
C SER A 12 -10.37 11.54 3.55
N GLY A 13 -9.07 11.22 3.58
CA GLY A 13 -8.58 10.29 4.61
C GLY A 13 -7.09 10.11 4.70
N ILE A 14 -6.40 11.10 5.27
CA ILE A 14 -5.11 10.93 5.98
C ILE A 14 -3.95 10.50 5.06
N CYS A 15 -3.36 11.50 4.40
CA CYS A 15 -2.04 11.40 3.80
C CYS A 15 -0.99 11.15 4.88
N CYS A 16 -0.39 9.96 4.88
CA CYS A 16 0.78 9.64 5.68
C CYS A 16 1.93 10.56 5.27
N LYS A 17 2.46 11.34 6.23
CA LYS A 17 3.67 12.15 6.04
C LYS A 17 4.87 11.22 5.89
N ILE A 18 5.19 10.83 4.66
CA ILE A 18 6.52 10.30 4.34
C ILE A 18 7.46 11.50 4.34
N THR A 19 8.31 11.60 5.35
CA THR A 19 9.39 12.58 5.36
C THR A 19 10.52 12.04 4.49
N ASP A 20 10.59 12.50 3.25
CA ASP A 20 11.71 12.23 2.35
C ASP A 20 12.96 12.98 2.84
N LYS A 21 13.84 12.26 3.55
CA LYS A 21 15.23 12.66 3.75
C LYS A 21 16.07 12.22 2.56
N ASN A 22 15.87 12.84 1.41
CA ASN A 22 16.89 12.88 0.36
C ASN A 22 16.73 14.11 -0.53
N LYS A 23 16.76 15.29 0.10
CA LYS A 23 17.00 16.55 -0.59
C LYS A 23 18.49 16.67 -0.83
N ASN A 24 18.94 16.27 -2.02
CA ASN A 24 20.09 16.81 -2.76
C ASN A 24 20.59 15.76 -3.77
N LYS A 25 19.95 15.64 -4.94
CA LYS A 25 20.71 15.34 -6.19
C LYS A 25 20.00 15.49 -7.55
N THR A 26 18.83 16.10 -7.66
CA THR A 26 18.16 16.24 -8.97
C THR A 26 17.63 17.64 -9.25
N GLU A 27 18.30 18.66 -8.74
CA GLU A 27 17.89 20.06 -8.96
C GLU A 27 18.97 20.85 -9.73
N ILE A 28 19.55 20.23 -10.76
CA ILE A 28 20.47 20.93 -11.69
C ILE A 28 20.16 20.67 -13.17
N GLN A 29 19.31 19.70 -13.58
CA GLN A 29 19.25 19.34 -15.02
C GLN A 29 17.89 19.37 -15.71
N ASP A 30 16.88 20.04 -15.14
CA ASP A 30 15.60 20.21 -15.85
C ASP A 30 15.37 21.64 -16.40
N GLU A 31 16.34 22.56 -16.24
CA GLU A 31 16.29 23.90 -16.87
C GLU A 31 16.90 23.96 -18.28
N ILE A 32 16.88 22.87 -19.04
CA ILE A 32 17.13 22.93 -20.49
C ILE A 32 15.95 22.30 -21.24
N PHE A 33 14.73 22.63 -20.81
CA PHE A 33 13.55 22.48 -21.66
C PHE A 33 13.31 23.79 -22.41
N MET A 34 13.80 23.81 -23.65
CA MET A 34 13.51 24.75 -24.74
C MET A 34 12.38 25.76 -24.47
N LYS A 35 12.73 26.94 -23.96
CA LYS A 35 11.96 28.15 -24.27
C LYS A 35 12.16 28.40 -25.76
N ARG A 36 11.18 27.98 -26.55
CA ARG A 36 11.06 28.33 -27.98
C ARG A 36 10.94 29.86 -28.03
N ILE A 37 12.06 30.53 -28.25
CA ILE A 37 12.12 31.98 -28.46
C ILE A 37 11.21 32.25 -29.67
N PRO A 38 10.19 33.13 -29.57
CA PRO A 38 9.44 33.53 -30.75
C PRO A 38 10.41 34.29 -31.66
N LEU A 39 10.78 33.65 -32.78
CA LEU A 39 11.39 34.32 -33.92
C LEU A 39 10.41 35.42 -34.34
N LYS A 40 10.73 36.66 -33.99
CA LYS A 40 10.18 37.80 -34.73
C LYS A 40 10.80 37.73 -36.11
N ASP A 41 9.96 37.81 -37.13
CA ASP A 41 10.33 37.87 -38.53
C ASP A 41 11.32 39.02 -38.72
N ILE A 42 12.60 38.69 -38.67
CA ILE A 42 13.65 39.50 -39.24
C ILE A 42 13.85 38.85 -40.60
N ASP A 43 13.50 39.59 -41.66
CA ASP A 43 13.87 39.26 -43.03
C ASP A 43 15.40 39.27 -43.12
N ILE A 44 16.02 38.16 -42.72
CA ILE A 44 17.41 37.91 -43.03
C ILE A 44 17.38 37.14 -44.35
N GLN A 45 17.76 37.84 -45.41
CA GLN A 45 18.32 37.23 -46.60
C GLN A 45 19.57 36.42 -46.22
N THR A 46 19.40 35.25 -45.58
CA THR A 46 20.46 34.26 -45.33
C THR A 46 20.37 33.13 -46.36
N LYS A 47 20.11 33.48 -47.61
CA LYS A 47 20.40 32.57 -48.73
C LYS A 47 21.89 32.54 -49.08
N ASP A 48 22.68 33.52 -48.64
CA ASP A 48 24.07 33.68 -49.09
C ASP A 48 25.06 33.87 -47.94
N THR A 49 25.09 32.98 -46.95
CA THR A 49 26.33 32.77 -46.19
C THR A 49 26.39 31.35 -45.64
N ILE A 50 26.42 30.39 -46.57
CA ILE A 50 27.13 29.14 -46.34
C ILE A 50 28.57 29.56 -46.04
N CYS A 51 29.00 29.50 -44.78
CA CYS A 51 30.41 29.39 -44.46
C CYS A 51 30.91 28.16 -45.23
N LYS A 52 31.56 28.40 -46.36
CA LYS A 52 32.39 27.41 -47.03
C LYS A 52 33.53 27.13 -46.06
N ILE A 53 33.30 26.19 -45.14
CA ILE A 53 34.35 25.51 -44.42
C ILE A 53 35.23 24.93 -45.53
N PRO A 54 36.53 25.24 -45.59
CA PRO A 54 37.39 24.65 -46.60
C PRO A 54 37.28 23.13 -46.46
N GLU A 55 36.93 22.45 -47.55
CA GLU A 55 36.94 20.99 -47.63
C GLU A 55 38.39 20.52 -47.50
N ASN A 56 38.83 20.40 -46.25
CA ASN A 56 40.06 19.74 -45.90
C ASN A 56 39.69 18.25 -45.78
N THR A 57 40.15 17.44 -46.72
CA THR A 57 39.72 16.05 -46.90
C THR A 57 39.98 15.20 -45.66
N ASP A 58 41.04 15.49 -44.93
CA ASP A 58 41.46 14.75 -43.73
C ASP A 58 40.58 15.09 -42.51
N ASP A 59 40.11 16.34 -42.39
CA ASP A 59 39.20 16.77 -41.33
C ASP A 59 37.77 16.22 -41.55
N SER A 60 37.38 16.00 -42.81
CA SER A 60 36.09 15.38 -43.15
C SER A 60 36.02 13.93 -42.68
N ILE A 61 37.09 13.15 -42.87
CA ILE A 61 37.15 11.73 -42.49
C ILE A 61 37.07 11.58 -40.97
N PHE A 62 37.81 12.39 -40.21
CA PHE A 62 37.74 12.35 -38.74
C PHE A 62 36.35 12.72 -38.22
N LEU A 63 35.70 13.72 -38.85
CA LEU A 63 34.36 14.14 -38.47
C LEU A 63 33.30 13.08 -38.81
N GLU A 64 33.44 12.39 -39.94
CA GLU A 64 32.61 11.26 -40.33
C GLU A 64 32.76 10.08 -39.36
N GLU A 65 33.98 9.69 -39.03
CA GLU A 65 34.25 8.65 -38.02
C GLU A 65 33.67 9.02 -36.66
N TRP A 66 33.80 10.28 -36.25
CA TRP A 66 33.24 10.75 -34.99
C TRP A 66 31.70 10.70 -34.99
N ARG A 67 31.05 11.12 -36.08
CA ARG A 67 29.59 10.99 -36.24
C ARG A 67 29.15 9.54 -36.17
N GLN A 68 29.84 8.64 -36.87
CA GLN A 68 29.54 7.20 -36.85
C GLN A 68 29.69 6.60 -35.44
N ARG A 69 30.78 6.93 -34.72
CA ARG A 69 30.98 6.49 -33.32
C ARG A 69 29.90 7.05 -32.38
N ARG A 70 29.52 8.31 -32.56
CA ARG A 70 28.46 8.96 -31.76
C ARG A 70 27.11 8.32 -32.02
N GLU A 71 26.74 8.15 -33.27
CA GLU A 71 25.49 7.52 -33.69
C GLU A 71 25.41 6.09 -33.14
N ALA A 72 26.49 5.31 -33.26
CA ALA A 72 26.56 3.97 -32.70
C ALA A 72 26.41 3.95 -31.16
N ASN A 73 26.94 4.94 -30.45
CA ASN A 73 26.77 5.04 -29.00
C ASN A 73 25.36 5.46 -28.60
N ILE A 74 24.73 6.38 -29.35
CA ILE A 74 23.35 6.79 -29.13
C ILE A 74 22.42 5.59 -29.35
N GLN A 75 22.61 4.84 -30.43
CA GLN A 75 21.81 3.64 -30.72
C GLN A 75 21.91 2.60 -29.61
N LYS A 76 23.12 2.34 -29.09
CA LYS A 76 23.29 1.44 -27.93
C LYS A 76 22.56 1.92 -26.68
N GLN A 77 22.65 3.22 -26.37
CA GLN A 77 21.93 3.79 -25.24
C GLN A 77 20.42 3.70 -25.42
N ASP A 78 19.91 4.00 -26.61
CA ASP A 78 18.49 3.91 -26.93
C ASP A 78 17.96 2.46 -26.81
N GLU A 79 18.77 1.47 -27.21
CA GLU A 79 18.46 0.04 -27.03
C GLU A 79 18.43 -0.35 -25.55
N GLU A 80 19.45 0.03 -24.77
CA GLU A 80 19.50 -0.22 -23.32
C GLU A 80 18.35 0.46 -22.58
N GLU A 81 18.02 1.70 -22.92
CA GLU A 81 16.91 2.44 -22.34
C GLU A 81 15.55 1.83 -22.70
N ARG A 82 15.40 1.32 -23.93
CA ARG A 82 14.19 0.61 -24.34
C ARG A 82 14.01 -0.66 -23.52
N LEU A 83 15.05 -1.48 -23.40
CA LEU A 83 15.03 -2.70 -22.60
C LEU A 83 14.75 -2.41 -21.12
N ASN A 84 15.38 -1.38 -20.55
CA ASN A 84 15.13 -0.98 -19.16
C ASN A 84 13.69 -0.52 -18.94
N ARG A 85 13.11 0.21 -19.90
CA ARG A 85 11.71 0.63 -19.85
C ARG A 85 10.76 -0.56 -19.92
N GLU A 86 11.03 -1.51 -20.80
CA GLU A 86 10.24 -2.75 -20.92
C GLU A 86 10.33 -3.60 -19.64
N ASN A 87 11.53 -3.80 -19.10
CA ASN A 87 11.75 -4.50 -17.84
C ASN A 87 10.98 -3.87 -16.68
N LYS A 88 11.00 -2.53 -16.57
CA LYS A 88 10.23 -1.80 -15.54
C LYS A 88 8.72 -1.99 -15.70
N ILE A 89 8.22 -2.02 -16.93
CA ILE A 89 6.80 -2.28 -17.20
C ILE A 89 6.44 -3.71 -16.81
N GLU A 90 7.29 -4.69 -17.13
CA GLU A 90 7.09 -6.08 -16.75
C GLU A 90 7.15 -6.30 -15.23
N GLU A 91 8.12 -5.67 -14.56
CA GLU A 91 8.25 -5.70 -13.11
C GLU A 91 7.02 -5.08 -12.44
N ALA A 92 6.55 -3.93 -12.93
CA ALA A 92 5.33 -3.31 -12.42
C ALA A 92 4.10 -4.20 -12.61
N LYS A 93 3.96 -4.89 -13.76
CA LYS A 93 2.88 -5.86 -13.99
C LYS A 93 2.95 -7.03 -13.01
N LYS A 94 4.13 -7.63 -12.84
CA LYS A 94 4.34 -8.73 -11.88
C LYS A 94 4.04 -8.30 -10.44
N ALA A 95 4.46 -7.11 -10.04
CA ALA A 95 4.18 -6.57 -8.71
C ALA A 95 2.67 -6.37 -8.46
N ILE A 96 1.90 -6.00 -9.49
CA ILE A 96 0.44 -5.91 -9.41
C ILE A 96 -0.17 -7.30 -9.18
N ASP A 97 0.25 -8.29 -9.97
CA ASP A 97 -0.26 -9.66 -9.86
C ASP A 97 0.08 -10.26 -8.47
N GLU A 98 1.32 -10.13 -8.02
CA GLU A 98 1.77 -10.58 -6.69
C GLU A 98 0.99 -9.91 -5.55
N PHE A 99 0.70 -8.61 -5.68
CA PHE A 99 -0.10 -7.91 -4.69
C PHE A 99 -1.50 -8.52 -4.55
N PHE A 100 -2.16 -8.82 -5.67
CA PHE A 100 -3.51 -9.39 -5.63
C PHE A 100 -3.52 -10.84 -5.17
N GLU A 101 -2.52 -11.64 -5.56
CA GLU A 101 -2.35 -13.01 -5.04
C GLU A 101 -2.18 -12.99 -3.52
N THR A 102 -1.18 -12.24 -3.02
CA THR A 102 -0.90 -12.16 -1.58
C THR A 102 -2.05 -11.55 -0.79
N TYR A 103 -2.75 -10.54 -1.33
CA TYR A 103 -3.94 -9.97 -0.70
C TYR A 103 -5.08 -10.98 -0.62
N ASN A 104 -5.34 -11.70 -1.70
CA ASN A 104 -6.42 -12.69 -1.75
C ASN A 104 -6.13 -13.86 -0.81
N GLU A 105 -4.88 -14.32 -0.72
CA GLU A 105 -4.45 -15.31 0.27
C GLU A 105 -4.68 -14.81 1.69
N LYS A 106 -4.17 -13.62 2.04
CA LYS A 106 -4.39 -13.02 3.37
C LYS A 106 -5.87 -12.84 3.67
N LYS A 107 -6.70 -12.47 2.69
CA LYS A 107 -8.15 -12.35 2.86
C LYS A 107 -8.78 -13.71 3.14
N LYS A 108 -8.45 -14.74 2.36
CA LYS A 108 -8.92 -16.12 2.58
C LYS A 108 -8.50 -16.64 3.94
N GLU A 109 -7.25 -16.40 4.36
CA GLU A 109 -6.76 -16.77 5.68
C GLU A 109 -7.51 -16.05 6.80
N LYS A 110 -7.76 -14.74 6.69
CA LYS A 110 -8.54 -13.99 7.68
C LYS A 110 -9.96 -14.53 7.79
N ILE A 111 -10.61 -14.81 6.65
CA ILE A 111 -11.95 -15.39 6.63
C ILE A 111 -11.93 -16.78 7.29
N LYS A 112 -10.95 -17.62 6.96
CA LYS A 112 -10.78 -18.95 7.55
C LYS A 112 -10.57 -18.87 9.06
N LYS A 113 -9.63 -18.04 9.53
CA LYS A 113 -9.38 -17.80 10.96
C LYS A 113 -10.62 -17.30 11.69
N ASN A 114 -11.41 -16.43 11.07
CA ASN A 114 -12.65 -15.94 11.69
C ASN A 114 -13.71 -17.04 11.78
N ARG A 115 -13.83 -17.90 10.76
CA ARG A 115 -14.73 -19.06 10.78
C ARG A 115 -14.31 -20.07 11.84
N GLU A 116 -13.02 -20.42 11.89
CA GLU A 116 -12.45 -21.30 12.92
C GLU A 116 -12.70 -20.74 14.32
N LYS A 117 -12.42 -19.46 14.57
CA LYS A 117 -12.72 -18.82 15.86
C LYS A 117 -14.22 -18.82 16.20
N GLN A 118 -15.09 -18.63 15.22
CA GLN A 118 -16.52 -18.70 15.42
C GLN A 118 -16.96 -20.12 15.79
N GLU A 119 -16.46 -21.12 15.07
CA GLU A 119 -16.72 -22.54 15.36
C GLU A 119 -16.19 -22.92 16.74
N GLU A 120 -14.97 -22.53 17.09
CA GLU A 120 -14.40 -22.71 18.43
C GLU A 120 -15.23 -22.03 19.52
N PHE A 121 -15.70 -20.81 19.28
CA PHE A 121 -16.56 -20.08 20.22
C PHE A 121 -17.91 -20.78 20.42
N ILE A 122 -18.55 -21.23 19.33
CA ILE A 122 -19.81 -21.97 19.39
C ILE A 122 -19.59 -23.31 20.13
N LEU A 123 -18.54 -24.04 19.79
CA LEU A 123 -18.19 -25.29 20.46
C LEU A 123 -17.90 -25.08 21.94
N LYS A 124 -17.19 -24.02 22.34
CA LYS A 124 -16.96 -23.68 23.75
C LYS A 124 -18.30 -23.38 24.45
N ARG A 125 -19.14 -22.55 23.83
CA ARG A 125 -20.48 -22.22 24.33
C ARG A 125 -21.37 -23.47 24.53
N ASP A 126 -21.34 -24.40 23.58
CA ASP A 126 -22.17 -25.62 23.58
C ASP A 126 -21.59 -26.77 24.41
N LYS A 127 -20.26 -26.91 24.51
CA LYS A 127 -19.61 -27.93 25.36
C LYS A 127 -19.74 -27.60 26.85
N ASP A 128 -19.88 -26.32 27.22
CA ASP A 128 -20.13 -25.86 28.59
C ASP A 128 -21.57 -26.17 29.08
N MET A 129 -22.21 -27.26 28.61
CA MET A 129 -23.62 -27.62 28.84
C MET A 129 -23.87 -28.68 29.94
N PRO A 130 -23.08 -28.72 31.03
CA PRO A 130 -23.73 -28.98 32.32
C PRO A 130 -23.12 -28.15 33.46
N GLY A 131 -23.83 -27.12 33.92
CA GLY A 131 -23.44 -26.27 35.06
C GLY A 131 -24.39 -25.08 35.29
N MET A 132 -24.32 -24.47 36.49
CA MET A 132 -25.17 -23.36 36.95
C MET A 132 -25.10 -22.17 35.98
N LEU A 133 -26.25 -21.59 35.59
CA LEU A 133 -26.30 -20.48 34.61
C LEU A 133 -25.37 -19.31 34.96
N TRP A 134 -25.19 -19.04 36.25
CA TRP A 134 -24.30 -18.00 36.75
C TRP A 134 -22.81 -18.26 36.45
N GLU A 135 -22.36 -19.52 36.46
CA GLU A 135 -21.00 -19.88 36.06
C GLU A 135 -20.77 -19.58 34.56
N ARG A 136 -21.78 -19.82 33.72
CA ARG A 136 -21.73 -19.45 32.30
C ARG A 136 -21.67 -17.93 32.11
N VAL A 137 -22.50 -17.16 32.83
CA VAL A 137 -22.51 -15.69 32.73
C VAL A 137 -21.16 -15.10 33.15
N VAL A 138 -20.56 -15.58 34.25
CA VAL A 138 -19.24 -15.14 34.70
C VAL A 138 -18.14 -15.45 33.68
N LYS A 139 -18.15 -16.65 33.07
CA LYS A 139 -17.20 -17.03 32.01
C LYS A 139 -17.38 -16.20 30.74
N LEU A 140 -18.61 -15.94 30.30
CA LEU A 140 -18.88 -15.12 29.10
C LEU A 140 -18.46 -13.66 29.28
N LEU A 141 -18.67 -13.12 30.49
CA LEU A 141 -18.25 -11.77 30.86
C LEU A 141 -16.75 -11.69 31.22
N ASN A 142 -16.01 -12.82 31.19
CA ASN A 142 -14.60 -12.94 31.55
C ASN A 142 -14.23 -12.26 32.88
N LEU A 143 -15.11 -12.30 33.89
CA LEU A 143 -14.93 -11.53 35.14
C LEU A 143 -13.75 -12.04 36.01
N SER A 144 -13.13 -13.16 35.64
CA SER A 144 -11.89 -13.67 36.22
C SER A 144 -10.65 -12.87 35.82
N GLU A 145 -10.72 -12.13 34.71
CA GLU A 145 -9.63 -11.26 34.25
C GLU A 145 -9.81 -9.86 34.84
N THR A 146 -8.75 -9.30 35.42
CA THR A 146 -8.75 -7.96 36.05
C THR A 146 -8.96 -6.81 35.05
N SER A 147 -9.03 -7.08 33.75
CA SER A 147 -9.12 -6.07 32.69
C SER A 147 -10.52 -5.89 32.11
N THR A 148 -11.56 -6.46 32.71
CA THR A 148 -12.94 -6.10 32.33
C THR A 148 -13.16 -4.65 32.80
N GLY A 149 -13.39 -3.70 31.89
CA GLY A 149 -13.61 -2.26 32.18
C GLY A 149 -14.82 -1.94 33.10
N LEU A 150 -15.31 -2.94 33.84
CA LEU A 150 -16.24 -2.84 34.96
C LEU A 150 -15.59 -2.28 36.23
N GLU A 151 -14.27 -2.38 36.42
CA GLU A 151 -13.61 -1.91 37.66
C GLU A 151 -13.61 -0.38 37.79
N ASN A 152 -13.56 0.31 36.65
CA ASN A 152 -13.62 1.76 36.50
C ASN A 152 -15.05 2.28 36.29
N SER A 153 -16.04 1.39 36.21
CA SER A 153 -17.48 1.74 36.13
C SER A 153 -18.16 1.49 37.48
N ASN A 154 -19.33 2.07 37.71
CA ASN A 154 -20.16 1.85 38.92
C ASN A 154 -20.71 0.41 39.05
N MET A 155 -20.12 -0.57 38.36
CA MET A 155 -20.56 -1.96 38.27
C MET A 155 -19.72 -2.92 39.11
N SER A 156 -18.81 -2.44 39.96
CA SER A 156 -18.04 -3.28 40.88
C SER A 156 -18.94 -4.13 41.79
N LYS A 157 -20.02 -3.54 42.34
CA LYS A 157 -21.03 -4.28 43.12
C LYS A 157 -21.76 -5.34 42.31
N PHE A 158 -21.95 -5.11 41.01
CA PHE A 158 -22.57 -6.07 40.11
C PHE A 158 -21.61 -7.23 39.79
N LYS A 159 -20.31 -6.95 39.61
CA LYS A 159 -19.26 -7.98 39.50
C LYS A 159 -19.20 -8.84 40.77
N GLU A 160 -19.21 -8.22 41.95
CA GLU A 160 -19.25 -8.93 43.24
C GLU A 160 -20.49 -9.83 43.35
N LEU A 161 -21.69 -9.29 43.06
CA LEU A 161 -22.94 -10.06 43.08
C LEU A 161 -22.90 -11.27 42.14
N LEU A 162 -22.35 -11.13 40.94
CA LEU A 162 -22.22 -12.23 39.99
C LEU A 162 -21.24 -13.32 40.45
N LEU A 163 -20.15 -12.93 41.14
CA LEU A 163 -19.18 -13.87 41.72
C LEU A 163 -19.75 -14.58 42.95
N ASP A 164 -20.62 -13.93 43.72
CA ASP A 164 -21.31 -14.56 44.85
C ASP A 164 -22.36 -15.56 44.34
N LEU A 165 -23.19 -15.17 43.37
CA LEU A 165 -24.17 -16.05 42.71
C LEU A 165 -23.52 -17.27 42.03
N GLN A 166 -22.26 -17.15 41.58
CA GLN A 166 -21.51 -18.28 41.04
C GLN A 166 -21.15 -19.33 42.10
N LYS A 167 -20.89 -18.90 43.35
CA LYS A 167 -20.48 -19.78 44.45
C LYS A 167 -21.68 -20.38 45.18
N ASP A 168 -22.83 -19.71 45.13
CA ASP A 168 -24.03 -20.08 45.88
C ASP A 168 -24.79 -21.26 45.23
N PRO A 169 -24.89 -22.43 45.88
CA PRO A 169 -25.58 -23.60 45.31
C PRO A 169 -27.11 -23.41 45.19
N ASN A 170 -27.69 -22.49 45.98
CA ASN A 170 -29.13 -22.20 46.00
C ASN A 170 -29.51 -20.96 45.16
N ALA A 171 -28.63 -20.54 44.24
CA ALA A 171 -28.91 -19.39 43.40
C ALA A 171 -30.17 -19.65 42.52
N PRO A 172 -31.02 -18.64 42.29
CA PRO A 172 -32.16 -18.80 41.39
C PRO A 172 -31.66 -19.23 40.01
N SER A 173 -32.33 -20.20 39.38
CA SER A 173 -31.92 -20.98 38.20
C SER A 173 -31.15 -22.28 38.44
N THR A 174 -30.57 -22.56 39.61
CA THR A 174 -29.90 -23.86 39.85
C THR A 174 -30.90 -24.96 40.19
N ASN A 175 -32.05 -24.57 40.73
CA ASN A 175 -33.10 -25.46 41.22
C ASN A 175 -34.28 -25.64 40.24
N ASP A 176 -34.26 -25.00 39.06
CA ASP A 176 -35.37 -24.98 38.10
C ASP A 176 -35.28 -26.08 37.01
N ILE A 177 -34.58 -27.18 37.29
CA ILE A 177 -34.53 -28.40 36.44
C ILE A 177 -34.90 -29.61 37.28
#